data_AF-A0AAD5TAK8-F1
#
_entry.id   AF-A0AAD5TAK8-F1
#
_cell.length_a   1.000
_cell.length_b   1.000
_cell.length_c   1.000
_cell.angle_alpha   90.00
_cell.angle_beta   90.00
_cell.angle_gamma   90.00
#
_symmetry.space_group_name_H-M   'P 1'
#
loop_
_entity.id
_entity.type
_entity.pdbx_description
1 polymer ?
#
loop_
_entity_poly.entity_id
_entity_poly.type
_entity_poly.pdbx_seq_one_letter_code
_entity_poly.pdbx_strand_id
1 'polypeptide(L)'
;MVTVAIAVPSEYGYIIAVLVAIYLQQNLAFVLQVAQQRRLTGIKAPSFYPRDSEIKALKLNTEQVESYIYAQRVHQNNMELMSFFIPVFLIAGLYAPVNVAIAGASIVGFRFLYGFAPRKSVLRRFAALFHFSELYVLYVAGVFAISLVSNNHVA
;
A
#
# COMPACT_ATOMS: atom_id res chain seq x y z
N MET A 1 7.57 14.27 -35.36
CA MET A 1 7.15 13.64 -34.10
C MET A 1 6.17 12.53 -34.42
N VAL A 2 6.43 11.31 -33.97
CA VAL A 2 5.42 10.24 -34.00
C VAL A 2 4.49 10.49 -32.81
N THR A 3 3.20 10.63 -33.07
CA THR A 3 2.19 10.82 -32.03
C THR A 3 1.61 9.47 -31.63
N VAL A 4 1.73 9.11 -30.35
CA VAL A 4 1.06 7.93 -29.78
C VAL A 4 -0.25 8.38 -29.13
N ALA A 5 -1.38 7.83 -29.57
CA ALA A 5 -2.67 8.01 -28.92
C ALA A 5 -2.92 6.82 -27.97
N ILE A 6 -3.21 7.12 -26.69
CA ILE A 6 -3.57 6.11 -25.70
C ILE A 6 -5.10 6.15 -25.55
N ALA A 7 -5.78 5.12 -26.04
CA ALA A 7 -7.19 4.91 -25.73
C ALA A 7 -7.28 4.25 -24.34
N VAL A 8 -8.13 4.78 -23.47
CA VAL A 8 -8.38 4.18 -22.14
C VAL A 8 -9.46 3.11 -22.30
N PRO A 9 -9.13 1.81 -22.15
CA PRO A 9 -10.12 0.75 -22.27
C PRO A 9 -11.09 0.78 -21.08
N SER A 10 -12.30 0.25 -21.25
CA SER A 10 -13.30 0.12 -20.18
C SER A 10 -12.78 -0.61 -18.95
N GLU A 11 -11.92 -1.59 -19.17
CA GLU A 11 -11.26 -2.44 -18.17
C GLU A 11 -10.33 -1.64 -17.26
N TYR A 12 -9.91 -0.44 -17.66
CA TYR A 12 -9.19 0.48 -16.78
C TYR A 12 -10.02 0.88 -15.55
N GLY A 13 -11.34 0.70 -15.60
CA GLY A 13 -12.21 0.80 -14.42
C GLY A 13 -11.77 -0.10 -13.26
N TYR A 14 -11.16 -1.26 -13.54
CA TYR A 14 -10.62 -2.14 -12.49
C TYR A 14 -9.39 -1.54 -11.79
N ILE A 15 -8.54 -0.82 -12.52
CA ILE A 15 -7.40 -0.08 -11.96
C ILE A 15 -7.91 0.98 -10.98
N ILE A 16 -8.96 1.71 -11.37
CA ILE A 16 -9.59 2.73 -10.53
C ILE A 16 -10.23 2.09 -9.29
N ALA A 17 -10.93 0.95 -9.44
CA ALA A 17 -11.53 0.25 -8.31
C ALA A 17 -10.47 -0.19 -7.28
N VAL A 18 -9.32 -0.69 -7.73
CA VAL A 18 -8.20 -1.04 -6.85
C VAL A 18 -7.60 0.22 -6.20
N LEU A 19 -7.48 1.33 -6.92
CA LEU A 19 -7.02 2.60 -6.34
C LEU A 19 -7.95 3.09 -5.22
N VAL A 20 -9.27 2.97 -5.41
CA VAL A 20 -10.26 3.27 -4.36
C VAL A 20 -10.08 2.33 -3.16
N ALA A 21 -9.84 1.04 -3.39
CA ALA A 21 -9.57 0.08 -2.31
C ALA A 21 -8.29 0.42 -1.54
N ILE A 22 -7.21 0.83 -2.22
CA ILE A 22 -5.97 1.32 -1.59
C ILE A 22 -6.25 2.55 -0.73
N TYR A 23 -7.04 3.52 -1.25
CA TYR A 23 -7.40 4.71 -0.51
C TYR A 23 -8.15 4.36 0.77
N LEU A 24 -9.17 3.50 0.69
CA LEU A 24 -9.95 3.05 1.85
C LEU A 24 -9.08 2.28 2.84
N GLN A 25 -8.22 1.37 2.37
CA GLN A 25 -7.29 0.65 3.23
C GLN A 25 -6.39 1.62 4.01
N GLN A 26 -5.78 2.59 3.32
CA GLN A 26 -4.87 3.53 3.94
C GLN A 26 -5.59 4.49 4.89
N ASN A 27 -6.55 5.26 4.36
CA ASN A 27 -7.12 6.43 5.02
C ASN A 27 -8.28 6.08 5.94
N LEU A 28 -8.90 4.90 5.77
CA LEU A 28 -9.91 4.41 6.69
C LEU A 28 -9.30 3.35 7.61
N ALA A 29 -8.89 2.19 7.08
CA ALA A 29 -8.54 1.06 7.94
C ALA A 29 -7.30 1.34 8.81
N PHE A 30 -6.18 1.76 8.22
CA PHE A 30 -4.93 1.95 8.97
C PHE A 30 -4.92 3.23 9.81
N VAL A 31 -5.51 4.32 9.32
CA VAL A 31 -5.69 5.55 10.14
C VAL A 31 -6.56 5.27 11.36
N LEU A 32 -7.67 4.52 11.22
CA LEU A 32 -8.54 4.20 12.36
C LEU A 32 -7.82 3.38 13.43
N GLN A 33 -6.94 2.44 13.05
CA GLN A 33 -6.10 1.71 14.02
C GLN A 33 -5.21 2.66 14.82
N VAL A 34 -4.54 3.60 14.15
CA VAL A 34 -3.71 4.61 14.81
C VAL A 34 -4.55 5.49 15.73
N ALA A 35 -5.69 5.98 15.24
CA ALA A 35 -6.60 6.84 16.01
C ALA A 35 -7.13 6.12 17.27
N GLN A 36 -7.46 4.84 17.16
CA GLN A 36 -7.86 4.01 18.31
C GLN A 36 -6.73 3.90 19.33
N GLN A 37 -5.51 3.60 18.89
CA GLN A 37 -4.37 3.49 19.80
C GLN A 37 -4.03 4.83 20.47
N ARG A 38 -4.16 5.96 19.76
CA ARG A 38 -4.02 7.30 20.36
C ARG A 38 -5.04 7.55 21.45
N ARG A 39 -6.30 7.13 21.26
CA ARG A 39 -7.35 7.25 22.28
C ARG A 39 -7.05 6.37 23.50
N LEU A 40 -6.59 5.13 23.30
CA LEU A 40 -6.30 4.18 24.37
C LEU A 40 -5.05 4.56 25.19
N THR A 41 -4.04 5.14 24.55
CA THR A 41 -2.75 5.48 25.20
C THR A 41 -2.66 6.94 25.64
N GLY A 42 -3.50 7.83 25.11
CA GLY A 42 -3.38 9.27 25.33
C GLY A 42 -2.22 9.93 24.59
N ILE A 43 -1.46 9.20 23.76
CA ILE A 43 -0.35 9.76 22.98
C ILE A 43 -0.90 10.72 21.92
N LYS A 44 -0.53 12.00 22.02
CA LYS A 44 -1.00 13.07 21.14
C LYS A 44 -0.05 13.29 19.95
N ALA A 45 -0.59 13.83 18.85
CA ALA A 45 0.26 14.37 17.80
C ALA A 45 1.08 15.56 18.37
N PRO A 46 2.32 15.79 17.90
CA PRO A 46 2.99 15.13 16.78
C PRO A 46 3.80 13.87 17.16
N SER A 47 3.68 13.34 18.39
CA SER A 47 4.47 12.17 18.82
C SER A 47 4.16 10.95 17.94
N PHE A 48 5.20 10.44 17.28
CA PHE A 48 5.14 9.26 16.41
C PHE A 48 5.69 8.02 17.10
N TYR A 49 6.84 8.18 17.76
CA TYR A 49 7.43 7.21 18.68
C TYR A 49 7.51 7.88 20.05
N PRO A 50 6.80 7.37 21.08
CA PRO A 50 6.77 8.01 22.38
C PRO A 50 8.14 7.88 23.06
N ARG A 51 8.59 8.96 23.70
CA ARG A 51 9.83 8.98 24.49
C ARG A 51 9.60 8.41 25.88
N ASP A 52 10.65 7.95 26.55
CA ASP A 52 10.56 7.41 27.92
C ASP A 52 9.87 8.36 28.90
N SER A 53 10.09 9.66 28.76
CA SER A 53 9.42 10.69 29.58
C SER A 53 7.91 10.75 29.34
N GLU A 54 7.46 10.60 28.09
CA GLU A 54 6.04 10.55 27.71
C GLU A 54 5.38 9.25 28.20
N ILE A 55 6.08 8.11 28.02
CA ILE A 55 5.64 6.79 28.50
C ILE A 55 5.44 6.82 30.02
N LYS A 56 6.40 7.37 30.77
CA LYS A 56 6.32 7.51 32.23
C LYS A 56 5.21 8.46 32.66
N ALA A 57 5.05 9.60 31.98
CA ALA A 57 3.99 10.57 32.28
C ALA A 57 2.58 10.00 32.07
N LEU A 58 2.40 9.23 30.99
CA LEU A 58 1.14 8.57 30.64
C LEU A 58 0.93 7.23 31.36
N LYS A 59 1.91 6.78 32.15
CA LYS A 59 1.90 5.50 32.90
C LYS A 59 1.60 4.30 31.99
N LEU A 60 2.14 4.30 30.77
CA LEU A 60 1.91 3.24 29.80
C LEU A 60 2.74 2.00 30.12
N ASN A 61 2.13 0.83 29.94
CA ASN A 61 2.86 -0.43 29.97
C ASN A 61 3.48 -0.76 28.59
N THR A 62 4.38 -1.74 28.56
CA THR A 62 5.08 -2.16 27.34
C THR A 62 4.11 -2.54 26.22
N GLU A 63 3.03 -3.25 26.52
CA GLU A 63 2.09 -3.72 25.49
C GLU A 63 1.29 -2.58 24.86
N GLN A 64 0.93 -1.56 25.62
CA GLN A 64 0.30 -0.34 25.10
C GLN A 64 1.24 0.44 24.17
N VAL A 65 2.50 0.58 24.57
CA VAL A 65 3.53 1.25 23.76
C VAL A 65 3.76 0.48 22.46
N GLU A 66 3.94 -0.84 22.53
CA GLU A 66 4.14 -1.67 21.35
C GLU A 66 2.90 -1.70 20.43
N SER A 67 1.68 -1.71 20.99
CA SER A 67 0.43 -1.63 20.21
C SER A 67 0.34 -0.36 19.40
N TYR A 68 0.65 0.77 20.04
CA TYR A 68 0.66 2.07 19.38
C TYR A 68 1.71 2.15 18.27
N ILE A 69 2.95 1.76 18.58
CA ILE A 69 4.06 1.76 17.60
C ILE A 69 3.74 0.83 16.43
N TYR A 70 3.13 -0.32 16.70
CA TYR A 70 2.73 -1.27 15.68
C TYR A 70 1.71 -0.68 14.71
N ALA A 71 0.62 -0.07 15.22
CA ALA A 71 -0.39 0.58 14.38
C ALA A 71 0.22 1.70 13.54
N GLN A 72 1.12 2.50 14.14
CA GLN A 72 1.86 3.54 13.42
C GLN A 72 2.73 2.97 12.30
N ARG A 73 3.47 1.89 12.56
CA ARG A 73 4.35 1.29 11.54
C ARG A 73 3.56 0.65 10.40
N VAL A 74 2.39 0.04 10.68
CA VAL A 74 1.48 -0.45 9.64
C VAL A 74 1.06 0.68 8.70
N HIS A 75 0.59 1.79 9.27
CA HIS A 75 0.17 2.96 8.51
C HIS A 75 1.32 3.58 7.69
N GLN A 76 2.48 3.82 8.31
CA GLN A 76 3.64 4.43 7.65
C GLN A 76 4.23 3.54 6.56
N ASN A 77 4.43 2.25 6.85
CA ASN A 77 5.02 1.34 5.89
C ASN A 77 4.15 1.20 4.63
N ASN A 78 2.83 1.29 4.77
CA ASN A 78 1.94 1.30 3.61
C ASN A 78 2.07 2.61 2.83
N MET A 79 2.24 3.76 3.48
CA MET A 79 2.48 5.03 2.78
C MET A 79 3.80 5.06 2.02
N GLU A 80 4.88 4.54 2.63
CA GLU A 80 6.19 4.40 1.99
C GLU A 80 6.08 3.60 0.69
N LEU A 81 5.39 2.45 0.73
CA LEU A 81 5.16 1.60 -0.45
C LEU A 81 4.28 2.30 -1.50
N MET A 82 3.11 2.81 -1.09
CA MET A 82 2.12 3.36 -2.00
C MET A 82 2.61 4.59 -2.76
N SER A 83 3.54 5.36 -2.17
CA SER A 83 4.13 6.55 -2.80
C SER A 83 4.85 6.23 -4.11
N PHE A 84 5.46 5.05 -4.22
CA PHE A 84 6.13 4.59 -5.43
C PHE A 84 5.28 3.62 -6.26
N PHE A 85 4.48 2.78 -5.59
CA PHE A 85 3.66 1.79 -6.26
C PHE A 85 2.54 2.41 -7.10
N ILE A 86 1.80 3.40 -6.56
CA ILE A 86 0.60 3.95 -7.24
C ILE A 86 0.93 4.52 -8.63
N PRO A 87 1.98 5.37 -8.81
CA PRO A 87 2.33 5.88 -10.14
C PRO A 87 2.63 4.76 -11.14
N VAL A 88 3.40 3.75 -10.75
CA VAL A 88 3.76 2.62 -11.61
C VAL A 88 2.53 1.78 -11.95
N PHE A 89 1.66 1.51 -10.96
CA PHE A 89 0.41 0.78 -11.12
C PHE A 89 -0.54 1.45 -12.11
N LEU A 90 -0.74 2.77 -11.99
CA LEU A 90 -1.62 3.52 -12.89
C LEU A 90 -1.11 3.51 -14.33
N ILE A 91 0.20 3.65 -14.52
CA ILE A 91 0.85 3.65 -15.84
C ILE A 91 0.81 2.24 -16.46
N ALA A 92 1.20 1.21 -15.71
CA ALA A 92 1.15 -0.18 -16.17
C ALA A 92 -0.28 -0.60 -16.55
N GLY A 93 -1.28 -0.11 -15.82
CA GLY A 93 -2.69 -0.36 -16.08
C GLY A 93 -3.17 0.14 -17.45
N LEU A 94 -2.50 1.12 -18.06
CA LEU A 94 -2.85 1.59 -19.41
C LEU A 94 -2.51 0.55 -20.48
N TYR A 95 -1.54 -0.34 -20.20
CA TYR A 95 -1.07 -1.36 -21.12
C TYR A 95 -1.77 -2.72 -20.90
N ALA A 96 -1.92 -3.15 -19.64
CA ALA A 96 -2.53 -4.43 -19.31
C ALA A 96 -3.51 -4.30 -18.12
N PRO A 97 -4.65 -3.62 -18.29
CA PRO A 97 -5.53 -3.19 -17.20
C PRO A 97 -6.01 -4.35 -16.31
N VAL A 98 -6.46 -5.46 -16.89
CA VAL A 98 -7.00 -6.60 -16.13
C VAL A 98 -5.91 -7.27 -15.29
N ASN A 99 -4.77 -7.61 -15.90
CA ASN A 99 -3.69 -8.31 -15.21
C ASN A 99 -3.07 -7.45 -14.11
N VAL A 100 -2.85 -6.16 -14.40
CA VAL A 100 -2.33 -5.21 -13.43
C VAL A 100 -3.32 -5.01 -12.29
N ALA A 101 -4.63 -4.94 -12.56
CA ALA A 101 -5.65 -4.86 -11.52
C ALA A 101 -5.67 -6.10 -10.61
N ILE A 102 -5.52 -7.32 -11.16
CA ILE A 102 -5.42 -8.55 -10.35
C ILE A 102 -4.21 -8.49 -9.41
N ALA A 103 -3.04 -8.08 -9.92
CA ALA A 103 -1.84 -7.92 -9.11
C ALA A 103 -2.02 -6.84 -8.03
N GLY A 104 -2.62 -5.69 -8.38
CA GLY A 104 -2.93 -4.63 -7.43
C GLY A 104 -3.91 -5.06 -6.34
N ALA A 105 -4.97 -5.80 -6.70
CA ALA A 105 -5.91 -6.38 -5.74
C ALA A 105 -5.24 -7.39 -4.81
N SER A 106 -4.32 -8.21 -5.33
CA SER A 106 -3.50 -9.12 -4.53
C SER A 106 -2.65 -8.36 -3.51
N ILE A 107 -2.00 -7.26 -3.93
CA ILE A 107 -1.27 -6.37 -3.01
C ILE A 107 -2.19 -5.84 -1.93
N VAL A 108 -3.35 -5.28 -2.28
CA VAL A 108 -4.33 -4.78 -1.28
C VAL A 108 -4.68 -5.87 -0.26
N GLY A 109 -4.96 -7.09 -0.72
CA GLY A 109 -5.28 -8.23 0.15
C GLY A 109 -4.14 -8.58 1.12
N PHE A 110 -2.92 -8.74 0.62
CA PHE A 110 -1.76 -9.00 1.46
C PHE A 110 -1.43 -7.85 2.41
N ARG A 111 -1.61 -6.60 1.98
CA ARG A 111 -1.42 -5.43 2.85
C ARG A 111 -2.46 -5.39 3.97
N PHE A 112 -3.69 -5.83 3.71
CA PHE A 112 -4.72 -5.98 4.75
C PHE A 112 -4.30 -7.06 5.74
N LEU A 113 -3.85 -8.21 5.24
CA LEU A 113 -3.31 -9.28 6.07
C LEU A 113 -2.16 -8.79 6.95
N TYR A 114 -1.19 -8.07 6.38
CA TYR A 114 -0.07 -7.49 7.11
C TYR A 114 -0.55 -6.57 8.23
N GLY A 115 -1.48 -5.66 7.93
CA GLY A 115 -1.94 -4.65 8.89
C GLY A 115 -2.69 -5.21 10.09
N PHE A 116 -3.44 -6.30 9.89
CA PHE A 116 -4.30 -6.87 10.93
C PHE A 116 -3.76 -8.17 11.57
N ALA A 117 -2.74 -8.80 10.98
CA ALA A 117 -2.12 -9.99 11.57
C ALA A 117 -1.36 -9.66 12.89
N PRO A 118 -1.26 -10.58 13.85
CA PRO A 118 -0.50 -10.34 15.08
C PRO A 118 0.98 -10.02 14.80
N ARG A 119 1.58 -9.13 15.61
CA ARG A 119 2.91 -8.53 15.35
C ARG A 119 4.01 -9.55 15.05
N LYS A 120 4.02 -10.66 15.80
CA LYS A 120 5.02 -11.74 15.71
C LYS A 120 4.47 -13.02 15.07
N SER A 121 3.47 -12.90 14.20
CA SER A 121 2.86 -14.06 13.53
C SER A 121 3.58 -14.46 12.23
N VAL A 122 3.52 -15.75 11.91
CA VAL A 122 3.92 -16.27 10.58
C VAL A 122 3.05 -15.67 9.48
N LEU A 123 1.77 -15.44 9.77
CA LEU A 123 0.81 -14.84 8.84
C LEU A 123 1.24 -13.44 8.38
N ARG A 124 1.75 -12.61 9.30
CA ARG A 124 2.31 -11.29 8.95
C ARG A 124 3.54 -11.39 8.05
N ARG A 125 4.36 -12.44 8.21
CA ARG A 125 5.52 -12.66 7.33
C ARG A 125 5.07 -13.16 5.96
N PHE A 126 4.07 -14.04 5.93
CA PHE A 126 3.44 -14.51 4.69
C PHE A 126 2.84 -13.36 3.88
N ALA A 127 2.35 -12.30 4.55
CA ALA A 127 1.89 -11.12 3.85
C ALA A 127 2.95 -10.45 2.96
N ALA A 128 4.25 -10.65 3.21
CA ALA A 128 5.34 -10.12 2.36
C ALA A 128 5.34 -10.70 0.93
N LEU A 129 4.57 -11.76 0.65
CA LEU A 129 4.39 -12.29 -0.70
C LEU A 129 3.74 -11.28 -1.67
N PHE A 130 3.19 -10.16 -1.18
CA PHE A 130 2.75 -9.05 -2.03
C PHE A 130 3.86 -8.56 -2.98
N HIS A 131 5.13 -8.69 -2.60
CA HIS A 131 6.26 -8.31 -3.43
C HIS A 131 6.30 -9.03 -4.78
N PHE A 132 5.76 -10.26 -4.89
CA PHE A 132 5.64 -10.94 -6.19
C PHE A 132 4.68 -10.21 -7.13
N SER A 133 3.57 -9.70 -6.60
CA SER A 133 2.62 -8.89 -7.37
C SER A 133 3.20 -7.51 -7.69
N GLU A 134 3.96 -6.92 -6.78
CA GLU A 134 4.67 -5.65 -7.02
C GLU A 134 5.68 -5.77 -8.17
N LEU A 135 6.52 -6.82 -8.15
CA LEU A 135 7.48 -7.10 -9.21
C LEU A 135 6.79 -7.37 -10.56
N TYR A 136 5.62 -8.01 -10.54
CA TYR A 136 4.83 -8.20 -11.76
C TYR A 136 4.34 -6.87 -12.34
N VAL A 137 3.82 -5.97 -11.52
CA VAL A 137 3.40 -4.63 -11.98
C VAL A 137 4.58 -3.85 -12.55
N LEU A 138 5.75 -3.93 -11.90
CA LEU A 138 6.98 -3.30 -12.41
C LEU A 138 7.42 -3.90 -13.75
N TYR A 139 7.34 -5.22 -13.90
CA TYR A 139 7.61 -5.91 -15.17
C TYR A 139 6.69 -5.40 -16.29
N VAL A 140 5.38 -5.31 -16.04
CA VAL A 140 4.42 -4.80 -17.03
C VAL A 140 4.74 -3.35 -17.41
N ALA A 141 5.09 -2.50 -16.45
CA ALA A 141 5.51 -1.13 -16.72
C ALA A 141 6.76 -1.08 -17.61
N GLY A 142 7.73 -1.96 -17.39
CA GLY A 142 8.93 -2.09 -18.21
C GLY A 142 8.63 -2.53 -19.65
N VAL A 143 7.75 -3.52 -19.81
CA VAL A 143 7.28 -3.97 -21.15
C VAL A 143 6.56 -2.83 -21.86
N PHE A 144 5.70 -2.09 -21.16
CA PHE A 144 5.00 -0.94 -21.73
C PHE A 144 5.99 0.13 -22.21
N ALA A 145 6.99 0.48 -21.39
CA ALA A 145 8.04 1.44 -21.77
C ALA A 145 8.79 0.98 -23.03
N ILE A 146 9.17 -0.30 -23.13
CA ILE A 146 9.83 -0.86 -24.32
C ILE A 146 8.92 -0.78 -25.55
N SER A 147 7.63 -1.07 -25.42
CA SER A 147 6.68 -1.01 -26.54
C SER A 147 6.57 0.40 -27.13
N LEU A 148 6.60 1.42 -26.27
CA LEU A 148 6.56 2.83 -26.68
C LEU A 148 7.85 3.30 -27.36
N VAL A 149 9.01 2.81 -26.90
CA VAL A 149 10.31 3.16 -27.50
C VAL A 149 10.55 2.44 -28.81
N SER A 150 10.13 1.17 -28.93
CA SER A 150 10.41 0.32 -30.08
C SER A 150 9.44 0.49 -31.25
N ASN A 151 8.37 1.28 -31.11
CA ASN A 151 7.24 1.37 -32.07
C ASN A 151 6.60 0.00 -32.41
N ASN A 152 6.86 -1.03 -31.60
CA ASN A 152 6.21 -2.32 -31.72
C ASN A 152 4.83 -2.21 -31.05
N HIS A 153 3.86 -1.72 -31.82
CA HIS A 153 2.45 -1.81 -31.46
C HIS A 153 2.02 -3.28 -31.48
N VAL A 154 2.31 -4.00 -30.41
CA VAL A 154 1.70 -5.31 -30.18
C VAL A 154 0.31 -5.03 -29.64
N ALA A 155 -0.66 -5.06 -30.56
CA ALA A 155 -2.09 -5.10 -30.27
C ALA A 155 -2.47 -6.44 -29.60
#